data_AF-A0A935VSV5-F1
#
_entry.id   AF-A0A935VSV5-F1
#
_cell.length_a   1.000
_cell.length_b   1.000
_cell.length_c   1.000
_cell.angle_alpha   90.00
_cell.angle_beta   90.00
_cell.angle_gamma   90.00
#
_symmetry.space_group_name_H-M   'P 1'
#
loop_
_entity.id
_entity.type
_entity.pdbx_description
1 polymer ?
#
loop_
_entity_poly.entity_id
_entity_poly.type
_entity_poly.pdbx_seq_one_letter_code
_entity_poly.pdbx_strand_id
1 'polypeptide(L)'
;MLIVHMDGAKPAWSSGARQVWTEKKRIWIGGMSGAAYQTVIETLDGFSAEWGWSWGDFAANIFGSGMLIAQELAWDEQKIQFKFSAHRQSYKDVTLNQRSDKIFGKSLPERLLKDYNGQTYWLSTGLKQFFPDTRIPIWLQVSVGTGAEGMFGAFDNIVKDDNENIIFDRTDIKRYRQWYLSPDIDFTKIKTNKKGIKLALQILNVIKLPMPALEYGNGKFSFHALYL
;
A
#
# COMPACT_ATOMS: atom_id res chain seq x y z
N MET A 1 -12.19 -1.08 -6.45
CA MET A 1 -12.67 -2.32 -7.12
C MET A 1 -11.54 -3.34 -7.06
N LEU A 2 -11.66 -4.39 -6.23
CA LEU A 2 -10.61 -5.40 -6.05
C LEU A 2 -10.58 -6.30 -7.30
N ILE A 3 -9.52 -6.25 -8.11
CA ILE A 3 -9.30 -7.25 -9.17
C ILE A 3 -8.63 -8.44 -8.49
N VAL A 4 -9.46 -9.40 -8.08
CA VAL A 4 -8.99 -10.67 -7.54
C VAL A 4 -8.54 -11.55 -8.72
N HIS A 5 -7.24 -11.61 -8.95
CA HIS A 5 -6.64 -12.59 -9.86
C HIS A 5 -6.77 -14.00 -9.25
N MET A 6 -7.38 -14.95 -9.97
CA MET A 6 -7.70 -16.30 -9.50
C MET A 6 -6.85 -17.34 -10.25
N ASP A 7 -5.64 -17.62 -9.76
CA ASP A 7 -4.83 -18.72 -10.29
C ASP A 7 -5.48 -20.09 -10.03
N GLY A 8 -5.43 -20.97 -11.05
CA GLY A 8 -5.53 -22.43 -10.91
C GLY A 8 -6.92 -23.09 -10.77
N ALA A 9 -7.99 -22.34 -10.56
CA ALA A 9 -9.37 -22.83 -10.70
C ALA A 9 -10.30 -21.62 -10.82
N LYS A 10 -10.69 -21.34 -12.07
CA LYS A 10 -11.51 -20.21 -12.51
C LYS A 10 -12.90 -20.27 -11.83
N PRO A 11 -13.27 -19.37 -10.90
CA PRO A 11 -14.54 -19.47 -10.17
C PRO A 11 -15.75 -19.24 -11.08
N ALA A 12 -16.77 -20.08 -10.91
CA ALA A 12 -18.00 -20.08 -11.70
C ALA A 12 -18.83 -18.77 -11.63
N TRP A 13 -18.55 -17.85 -10.70
CA TRP A 13 -19.25 -16.54 -10.61
C TRP A 13 -18.81 -15.54 -11.68
N SER A 14 -17.71 -15.81 -12.38
CA SER A 14 -17.26 -15.01 -13.52
C SER A 14 -17.89 -15.44 -14.84
N SER A 15 -18.84 -16.38 -14.84
CA SER A 15 -19.56 -16.83 -16.04
C SER A 15 -20.37 -15.71 -16.69
N GLY A 16 -21.05 -14.85 -15.92
CA GLY A 16 -21.87 -13.76 -16.47
C GLY A 16 -21.05 -12.65 -17.14
N ALA A 17 -19.95 -12.22 -16.53
CA ALA A 17 -19.08 -11.18 -17.11
C ALA A 17 -18.18 -11.71 -18.25
N ARG A 18 -17.80 -13.00 -18.22
CA ARG A 18 -17.07 -13.67 -19.32
C ARG A 18 -17.89 -13.75 -20.60
N GLN A 19 -19.22 -13.80 -20.49
CA GLN A 19 -20.09 -13.95 -21.65
C GLN A 19 -20.18 -12.66 -22.49
N VAL A 20 -19.75 -11.51 -21.95
CA VAL A 20 -19.95 -10.20 -22.59
C VAL A 20 -18.62 -9.47 -22.93
N TRP A 21 -17.52 -9.71 -22.21
CA TRP A 21 -16.25 -8.98 -22.41
C TRP A 21 -15.04 -9.91 -22.49
N THR A 22 -14.17 -9.67 -23.49
CA THR A 22 -12.88 -10.38 -23.65
C THR A 22 -11.96 -10.10 -22.47
N GLU A 23 -11.00 -11.00 -22.23
CA GLU A 23 -9.99 -10.91 -21.17
C GLU A 23 -9.26 -9.56 -21.17
N LYS A 24 -8.70 -9.17 -22.31
CA LYS A 24 -8.04 -7.86 -22.48
C LYS A 24 -8.96 -6.70 -22.10
N LYS A 25 -10.23 -6.76 -22.50
CA LYS A 25 -11.21 -5.72 -22.18
C LYS A 25 -11.46 -5.62 -20.67
N ARG A 26 -11.53 -6.76 -19.97
CA ARG A 26 -11.66 -6.79 -18.49
C ARG A 26 -10.44 -6.21 -17.79
N ILE A 27 -9.23 -6.57 -18.24
CA ILE A 27 -7.96 -6.07 -17.68
C ILE A 27 -7.92 -4.53 -17.80
N TRP A 28 -8.19 -4.00 -19.00
CA TRP A 28 -8.21 -2.57 -19.24
C TRP A 28 -9.25 -1.83 -18.40
N ILE A 29 -10.49 -2.32 -18.34
CA ILE A 29 -11.55 -1.65 -17.57
C ILE A 29 -11.25 -1.68 -16.09
N GLY A 30 -10.84 -2.82 -15.56
CA GLY A 30 -10.50 -2.94 -14.15
C GLY A 30 -9.36 -2.00 -13.78
N GLY A 31 -8.26 -2.03 -14.55
CA GLY A 31 -7.10 -1.19 -14.30
C GLY A 31 -7.38 0.30 -14.47
N MET A 32 -8.07 0.72 -15.54
CA MET A 32 -8.39 2.12 -15.79
C MET A 32 -9.46 2.68 -14.85
N SER A 33 -10.36 1.84 -14.33
CA SER A 33 -11.36 2.28 -13.36
C SER A 33 -10.71 2.76 -12.05
N GLY A 34 -9.61 2.12 -11.63
CA GLY A 34 -8.80 2.59 -10.50
C GLY A 34 -8.16 3.95 -10.76
N ALA A 35 -7.51 4.11 -11.91
CA ALA A 35 -6.90 5.37 -12.33
C ALA A 35 -7.93 6.51 -12.44
N ALA A 36 -9.08 6.25 -13.05
CA ALA A 36 -10.17 7.23 -13.17
C ALA A 36 -10.69 7.66 -11.80
N TYR A 37 -10.94 6.70 -10.89
CA TYR A 37 -11.39 7.00 -9.54
C TYR A 37 -10.39 7.86 -8.76
N GLN A 38 -9.10 7.52 -8.82
CA GLN A 38 -8.05 8.32 -8.17
C GLN A 38 -7.89 9.71 -8.79
N THR A 39 -8.05 9.83 -10.12
CA THR A 39 -8.02 11.14 -10.80
C THR A 39 -9.17 12.04 -10.34
N VAL A 40 -10.36 11.47 -10.05
CA VAL A 40 -11.46 12.23 -9.48
C VAL A 40 -11.10 12.75 -8.09
N ILE A 41 -10.48 11.93 -7.22
CA ILE A 41 -10.02 12.35 -5.89
C ILE A 41 -9.01 13.50 -6.02
N GLU A 42 -7.99 13.33 -6.87
CA GLU A 42 -6.96 14.34 -7.11
C GLU A 42 -7.56 15.66 -7.63
N THR A 43 -8.57 15.57 -8.48
CA THR A 43 -9.31 16.74 -8.96
C THR A 43 -10.02 17.46 -7.82
N LEU A 44 -10.62 16.72 -6.88
CA LEU A 44 -11.27 17.29 -5.70
C LEU A 44 -10.24 17.94 -4.76
N ASP A 45 -9.09 17.29 -4.54
CA ASP A 45 -8.00 17.83 -3.74
C ASP A 45 -7.42 19.11 -4.37
N GLY A 46 -7.40 19.19 -5.70
CA GLY A 46 -7.08 20.39 -6.47
C GLY A 46 -7.91 21.63 -6.15
N PHE A 47 -9.14 21.46 -5.67
CA PHE A 47 -10.00 22.56 -5.21
C PHE A 47 -9.91 22.83 -3.70
N SER A 48 -9.13 22.03 -2.95
CA SER A 48 -8.94 22.19 -1.51
C SER A 48 -7.82 23.18 -1.18
N ALA A 49 -8.08 24.09 -0.25
CA ALA A 49 -7.08 25.05 0.23
C ALA A 49 -5.97 24.39 1.07
N GLU A 50 -6.21 23.20 1.63
CA GLU A 50 -5.27 22.50 2.51
C GLU A 50 -4.31 21.56 1.76
N TRP A 51 -4.75 20.96 0.65
CA TRP A 51 -4.02 19.89 -0.04
C TRP A 51 -3.55 20.31 -1.44
N GLY A 52 -4.45 20.81 -2.28
CA GLY A 52 -4.17 21.17 -3.66
C GLY A 52 -3.93 19.95 -4.57
N TRP A 53 -3.68 20.22 -5.85
CA TRP A 53 -3.37 19.18 -6.84
C TRP A 53 -1.90 18.77 -6.76
N SER A 54 -1.66 17.47 -6.73
CA SER A 54 -0.36 16.81 -6.68
C SER A 54 -0.11 16.00 -7.95
N TRP A 55 0.80 16.48 -8.78
CA TRP A 55 1.30 15.72 -9.92
C TRP A 55 2.02 14.43 -9.52
N GLY A 56 2.59 14.40 -8.32
CA GLY A 56 3.22 13.20 -7.77
C GLY A 56 2.20 12.11 -7.50
N ASP A 57 1.09 12.47 -6.85
CA ASP A 57 0.03 11.52 -6.51
C ASP A 57 -0.71 11.04 -7.76
N PHE A 58 -1.01 11.95 -8.70
CA PHE A 58 -1.53 11.57 -10.01
C PHE A 58 -0.62 10.58 -10.74
N ALA A 59 0.69 10.88 -10.83
CA ALA A 59 1.64 10.00 -11.51
C ALA A 59 1.74 8.62 -10.82
N ALA A 60 1.77 8.58 -9.49
CA ALA A 60 1.79 7.34 -8.72
C ALA A 60 0.52 6.50 -8.97
N ASN A 61 -0.65 7.14 -9.01
CA ASN A 61 -1.93 6.49 -9.29
C ASN A 61 -1.98 5.87 -10.70
N ILE A 62 -1.55 6.62 -11.71
CA ILE A 62 -1.46 6.12 -13.09
C ILE A 62 -0.44 4.98 -13.19
N PHE A 63 0.73 5.13 -12.55
CA PHE A 63 1.76 4.11 -12.54
C PHE A 63 1.27 2.80 -11.91
N GLY A 64 0.56 2.86 -10.77
CA GLY A 64 -0.02 1.68 -10.12
C GLY A 64 -1.00 0.92 -11.02
N SER A 65 -1.93 1.64 -11.65
CA SER A 65 -2.87 1.05 -12.62
C SER A 65 -2.15 0.48 -13.85
N GLY A 66 -1.16 1.20 -14.37
CA GLY A 66 -0.34 0.77 -15.50
C GLY A 66 0.45 -0.50 -15.19
N MET A 67 1.04 -0.60 -13.99
CA MET A 67 1.76 -1.77 -13.52
C MET A 67 0.83 -2.99 -13.47
N LEU A 68 -0.38 -2.86 -12.92
CA LEU A 68 -1.36 -3.96 -12.87
C LEU A 68 -1.70 -4.45 -14.29
N ILE A 69 -2.05 -3.53 -15.19
CA ILE A 69 -2.42 -3.85 -16.58
C ILE A 69 -1.25 -4.52 -17.32
N ALA A 70 -0.04 -3.96 -17.19
CA ALA A 70 1.15 -4.46 -17.87
C ALA A 70 1.46 -5.91 -17.45
N GLN A 71 1.37 -6.22 -16.16
CA GLN A 71 1.61 -7.56 -15.64
C GLN A 71 0.58 -8.57 -16.17
N GLU A 72 -0.72 -8.25 -16.15
CA GLU A 72 -1.75 -9.16 -16.69
C GLU A 72 -1.57 -9.38 -18.20
N LEU A 73 -1.26 -8.33 -18.97
CA LEU A 73 -1.09 -8.46 -20.41
C LEU A 73 0.20 -9.19 -20.80
N ALA A 74 1.27 -9.08 -20.01
CA ALA A 74 2.57 -9.68 -20.30
C ALA A 74 2.71 -11.11 -19.77
N TRP A 75 2.13 -11.40 -18.59
CA TRP A 75 2.37 -12.65 -17.87
C TRP A 75 1.10 -13.45 -17.54
N ASP A 76 -0.09 -12.91 -17.81
CA ASP A 76 -1.37 -13.52 -17.40
C ASP A 76 -1.42 -13.83 -15.88
N GLU A 77 -0.59 -13.13 -15.08
CA GLU A 77 -0.51 -13.22 -13.62
C GLU A 77 0.15 -11.95 -13.01
N GLN A 78 -0.20 -11.61 -11.77
CA GLN A 78 0.49 -10.56 -10.98
C GLN A 78 1.74 -11.13 -10.28
N LYS A 79 2.91 -10.95 -10.89
CA LYS A 79 4.21 -11.39 -10.33
C LYS A 79 4.77 -10.46 -9.25
N ILE A 80 4.40 -9.20 -9.32
CA ILE A 80 4.73 -8.14 -8.35
C ILE A 80 3.41 -7.72 -7.72
N GLN A 81 3.31 -7.95 -6.41
CA GLN A 81 2.11 -7.74 -5.63
C GLN A 81 2.29 -6.52 -4.74
N PHE A 82 1.29 -5.64 -4.74
CA PHE A 82 1.24 -4.56 -3.77
C PHE A 82 0.66 -5.07 -2.45
N LYS A 83 1.34 -4.77 -1.35
CA LYS A 83 0.86 -5.07 0.00
C LYS A 83 0.94 -3.84 0.88
N PHE A 84 0.11 -3.84 1.91
CA PHE A 84 0.02 -2.75 2.87
C PHE A 84 0.17 -3.29 4.29
N SER A 85 0.85 -2.53 5.12
CA SER A 85 0.81 -2.69 6.56
C SER A 85 0.63 -1.35 7.23
N ALA A 86 -0.02 -1.41 8.38
CA ALA A 86 -0.12 -0.26 9.25
C ALA A 86 -0.06 -0.71 10.71
N HIS A 87 0.48 0.16 11.54
CA HIS A 87 0.44 0.02 12.98
C HIS A 87 0.08 1.35 13.61
N ARG A 88 -0.48 1.28 14.82
CA ARG A 88 -0.81 2.50 15.56
C ARG A 88 0.48 3.10 16.11
N GLN A 89 0.82 4.30 15.64
CA GLN A 89 1.92 5.06 16.22
C GLN A 89 1.54 5.67 17.57
N SER A 90 2.50 5.65 18.48
CA SER A 90 2.40 6.31 19.78
C SER A 90 3.72 6.98 20.12
N TYR A 91 3.63 8.24 20.53
CA TYR A 91 4.80 9.07 20.80
C TYR A 91 5.01 9.19 22.31
N LYS A 92 6.25 9.38 22.75
CA LYS A 92 6.52 9.71 24.17
C LYS A 92 6.01 11.11 24.53
N ASP A 93 6.00 12.00 23.55
CA ASP A 93 5.51 13.36 23.70
C ASP A 93 3.98 13.42 23.59
N VAL A 94 3.33 13.89 24.65
CA VAL A 94 1.86 14.00 24.73
C VAL A 94 1.33 14.96 23.66
N THR A 95 2.07 16.03 23.34
CA THR A 95 1.65 17.02 22.33
C THR A 95 1.59 16.40 20.93
N LEU A 96 2.52 15.49 20.60
CA LEU A 96 2.50 14.76 19.34
C LEU A 96 1.35 13.77 19.26
N ASN A 97 1.02 13.10 20.36
CA ASN A 97 -0.17 12.24 20.39
C ASN A 97 -1.44 13.06 20.18
N GLN A 98 -1.60 14.20 20.87
CA GLN A 98 -2.74 15.11 20.69
C GLN A 98 -2.83 15.64 19.26
N ARG A 99 -1.70 16.03 18.67
CA ARG A 99 -1.63 16.47 17.26
C ARG A 99 -2.04 15.36 16.32
N SER A 100 -1.51 14.15 16.52
CA SER A 100 -1.84 13.00 15.69
C SER A 100 -3.31 12.61 15.80
N ASP A 101 -3.90 12.70 16.99
CA ASP A 101 -5.34 12.49 17.21
C ASP A 101 -6.19 13.53 16.47
N LYS A 102 -5.71 14.78 16.38
CA LYS A 102 -6.38 15.86 15.65
C LYS A 102 -6.35 15.65 14.13
N ILE A 103 -5.22 15.23 13.56
CA ILE A 103 -5.07 15.08 12.10
C ILE A 103 -5.58 13.71 11.62
N PHE A 104 -5.22 12.64 12.33
CA PHE A 104 -5.42 11.27 11.87
C PHE A 104 -6.60 10.58 12.54
N GLY A 105 -7.29 11.24 13.47
CA GLY A 105 -8.40 10.68 14.24
C GLY A 105 -7.95 9.89 15.46
N LYS A 106 -8.91 9.41 16.26
CA LYS A 106 -8.66 8.75 17.56
C LYS A 106 -8.88 7.25 17.51
N SER A 107 -9.72 6.79 16.59
CA SER A 107 -10.08 5.39 16.49
C SER A 107 -9.00 4.58 15.76
N LEU A 108 -8.93 3.27 16.03
CA LEU A 108 -7.98 2.39 15.37
C LEU A 108 -8.15 2.38 13.84
N PRO A 109 -9.36 2.28 13.26
CA PRO A 109 -9.52 2.32 11.80
C PRO A 109 -9.04 3.64 11.18
N GLU A 110 -9.34 4.78 11.82
CA GLU A 110 -8.86 6.08 11.34
C GLU A 110 -7.34 6.13 11.34
N ARG A 111 -6.69 5.67 12.43
CA ARG A 111 -5.23 5.68 12.52
C ARG A 111 -4.57 4.76 11.52
N LEU A 112 -5.09 3.55 11.31
CA LEU A 112 -4.52 2.64 10.31
C LEU A 112 -4.63 3.21 8.88
N LEU A 113 -5.69 3.98 8.59
CA LEU A 113 -5.93 4.54 7.24
C LEU A 113 -5.32 5.91 7.01
N LYS A 114 -5.17 6.75 8.03
CA LYS A 114 -4.76 8.17 7.88
C LYS A 114 -3.37 8.46 8.42
N ASP A 115 -2.88 7.71 9.41
CA ASP A 115 -1.60 8.01 10.04
C ASP A 115 -0.44 7.47 9.21
N TYR A 116 0.01 8.30 8.28
CA TYR A 116 1.11 7.97 7.38
C TYR A 116 2.41 7.60 8.09
N ASN A 117 2.60 8.03 9.34
CA ASN A 117 3.79 7.67 10.14
C ASN A 117 3.80 6.19 10.52
N GLY A 118 2.63 5.55 10.53
CA GLY A 118 2.48 4.13 10.87
C GLY A 118 2.26 3.23 9.66
N GLN A 119 2.35 3.76 8.43
CA GLN A 119 2.01 3.03 7.20
C GLN A 119 3.23 2.65 6.39
N THR A 120 3.21 1.43 5.88
CA THR A 120 4.23 0.94 4.94
C THR A 120 3.58 0.28 3.74
N TYR A 121 4.05 0.71 2.57
CA TYR A 121 3.61 0.22 1.27
C TYR A 121 4.69 -0.67 0.67
N TRP A 122 4.31 -1.88 0.26
CA TRP A 122 5.24 -2.93 -0.13
C TRP A 122 5.00 -3.37 -1.57
N LEU A 123 6.10 -3.66 -2.26
CA LEU A 123 6.13 -4.45 -3.47
C LEU A 123 6.78 -5.79 -3.15
N SER A 124 5.99 -6.86 -3.22
CA SER A 124 6.42 -8.23 -2.95
C SER A 124 6.51 -9.03 -4.24
N THR A 125 7.54 -9.86 -4.38
CA THR A 125 7.68 -10.75 -5.55
C THR A 125 8.23 -12.12 -5.16
N GLY A 126 7.78 -13.16 -5.88
CA GLY A 126 8.17 -14.54 -5.59
C GLY A 126 9.59 -14.85 -6.02
N LEU A 127 10.40 -15.45 -5.15
CA LEU A 127 11.78 -15.80 -5.50
C LEU A 127 11.86 -16.96 -6.50
N LYS A 128 10.93 -17.92 -6.38
CA LYS A 128 10.88 -19.13 -7.21
C LYS A 128 10.74 -18.82 -8.71
N GLN A 129 10.14 -17.70 -9.09
CA GLN A 129 9.96 -17.31 -10.48
C GLN A 129 11.26 -16.84 -11.15
N PHE A 130 12.20 -16.30 -10.38
CA PHE A 130 13.53 -15.89 -10.86
C PHE A 130 14.55 -17.02 -10.75
N PHE A 131 14.30 -17.99 -9.87
CA PHE A 131 15.18 -19.13 -9.61
C PHE A 131 14.42 -20.47 -9.72
N PRO A 132 13.92 -20.84 -10.93
CA PRO A 132 12.99 -21.94 -11.11
C PRO A 132 13.58 -23.31 -10.74
N ASP A 133 14.88 -23.52 -10.92
CA ASP A 133 15.54 -24.82 -10.69
C ASP A 133 15.92 -25.07 -9.21
N THR A 134 15.72 -24.08 -8.34
CA THR A 134 16.08 -24.19 -6.92
C THR A 134 15.02 -24.92 -6.10
N ARG A 135 15.34 -25.31 -4.86
CA ARG A 135 14.36 -25.88 -3.91
C ARG A 135 13.57 -24.83 -3.12
N ILE A 136 13.62 -23.56 -3.56
CA ILE A 136 12.93 -22.46 -2.87
C ILE A 136 11.41 -22.70 -2.91
N PRO A 137 10.69 -22.56 -1.78
CA PRO A 137 9.23 -22.69 -1.76
C PRO A 137 8.55 -21.66 -2.67
N ILE A 138 7.50 -22.08 -3.38
CA ILE A 138 6.76 -21.20 -4.31
C ILE A 138 6.06 -20.03 -3.61
N TRP A 139 5.76 -20.16 -2.32
CA TRP A 139 5.14 -19.11 -1.51
C TRP A 139 6.14 -18.09 -0.97
N LEU A 140 7.46 -18.33 -1.06
CA LEU A 140 8.46 -17.43 -0.49
C LEU A 140 8.66 -16.21 -1.39
N GLN A 141 8.48 -15.03 -0.80
CA GLN A 141 8.63 -13.74 -1.46
C GLN A 141 9.75 -12.92 -0.80
N VAL A 142 10.22 -11.93 -1.54
CA VAL A 142 10.96 -10.79 -1.02
C VAL A 142 10.15 -9.52 -1.27
N SER A 143 10.19 -8.60 -0.31
CA SER A 143 9.47 -7.34 -0.36
C SER A 143 10.42 -6.17 -0.19
N VAL A 144 10.23 -5.16 -1.04
CA VAL A 144 10.77 -3.82 -0.81
C VAL A 144 9.63 -2.90 -0.38
N GLY A 145 9.84 -2.16 0.70
CA GLY A 145 8.82 -1.33 1.31
C GLY A 145 9.23 0.13 1.38
N THR A 146 8.24 1.01 1.44
CA THR A 146 8.46 2.42 1.72
C THR A 146 7.41 2.95 2.70
N GLY A 147 7.88 3.69 3.71
CA GLY A 147 7.08 4.37 4.72
C GLY A 147 7.64 5.77 4.93
N ALA A 148 7.06 6.56 5.81
CA ALA A 148 7.60 7.87 6.17
C ALA A 148 7.36 8.14 7.65
N GLU A 149 8.18 9.00 8.25
CA GLU A 149 8.13 9.28 9.69
C GLU A 149 8.27 10.80 9.92
N GLY A 150 7.74 11.26 11.05
CA GLY A 150 7.83 12.64 11.50
C GLY A 150 6.87 13.61 10.80
N MET A 151 5.78 13.15 10.22
CA MET A 151 4.77 13.97 9.53
C MET A 151 3.66 14.42 10.48
N PHE A 152 3.70 15.68 10.90
CA PHE A 152 2.71 16.31 11.80
C PHE A 152 2.03 17.56 11.22
N GLY A 153 2.26 17.84 9.94
CA GLY A 153 1.55 18.85 9.14
C GLY A 153 1.52 18.43 7.67
N ALA A 154 0.84 19.22 6.84
CA ALA A 154 0.64 18.89 5.43
C ALA A 154 1.99 18.85 4.68
N PHE A 155 2.72 19.97 4.67
CA PHE A 155 3.98 20.12 3.92
C PHE A 155 5.24 20.17 4.81
N ASP A 156 5.12 20.75 5.99
CA ASP A 156 6.13 20.81 7.03
C ASP A 156 5.49 20.48 8.40
N ASN A 157 6.23 20.68 9.49
CA ASN A 157 5.74 20.47 10.85
C ASN A 157 5.42 21.79 11.56
N ILE A 158 4.97 22.79 10.79
CA ILE A 158 4.45 24.05 11.33
C ILE A 158 2.99 24.22 10.89
N VAL A 159 2.16 24.76 11.78
CA VAL A 159 0.73 24.94 11.51
C VAL A 159 0.33 26.32 11.97
N LYS A 160 -0.39 27.01 11.10
CA LYS A 160 -0.95 28.33 11.37
C LYS A 160 -2.47 28.26 11.49
N ASP A 161 -3.05 29.18 12.24
CA ASP A 161 -4.49 29.43 12.22
C ASP A 161 -4.89 30.36 11.06
N ASP A 162 -6.18 30.67 10.93
CA ASP A 162 -6.74 31.53 9.88
C ASP A 162 -6.19 32.98 9.93
N ASN A 163 -5.62 33.40 11.07
CA ASN A 163 -5.00 34.71 11.27
C ASN A 163 -3.47 34.66 11.09
N GLU A 164 -2.94 33.58 10.50
CA GLU A 164 -1.52 33.31 10.27
C GLU A 164 -0.66 33.13 11.55
N ASN A 165 -1.27 32.96 12.73
CA ASN A 165 -0.53 32.70 13.96
C ASN A 165 -0.09 31.25 14.05
N ILE A 166 1.14 31.02 14.49
CA ILE A 166 1.68 29.67 14.66
C ILE A 166 1.03 29.02 15.89
N ILE A 167 0.30 27.92 15.68
CA ILE A 167 -0.39 27.16 16.73
C ILE A 167 0.27 25.80 17.02
N PHE A 168 1.20 25.37 16.17
CA PHE A 168 2.02 24.19 16.37
C PHE A 168 3.32 24.36 15.60
N ASP A 169 4.45 24.14 16.26
CA ASP A 169 5.77 24.15 15.63
C ASP A 169 6.58 22.97 16.18
N ARG A 170 6.86 22.01 15.30
CA ARG A 170 7.77 20.88 15.52
C ARG A 170 8.74 20.74 14.36
N THR A 171 9.25 21.87 13.86
CA THR A 171 10.29 21.92 12.83
C THR A 171 11.60 21.25 13.28
N ASP A 172 11.80 21.05 14.59
CA ASP A 172 12.84 20.20 15.18
C ASP A 172 12.74 18.73 14.75
N ILE A 173 11.53 18.24 14.47
CA ILE A 173 11.31 16.89 13.97
C ILE A 173 11.49 16.89 12.46
N LYS A 174 12.55 16.20 12.02
CA LYS A 174 12.79 15.96 10.60
C LYS A 174 11.75 14.99 10.04
N ARG A 175 11.08 15.38 8.96
CA ARG A 175 10.30 14.48 8.10
C ARG A 175 11.27 13.68 7.23
N TYR A 176 11.14 12.36 7.20
CA TYR A 176 12.00 11.54 6.34
C TYR A 176 11.30 10.29 5.81
N ARG A 177 11.82 9.80 4.69
CA ARG A 177 11.39 8.55 4.06
C ARG A 177 12.12 7.36 4.65
N GLN A 178 11.41 6.27 4.84
CA GLN A 178 11.92 4.97 5.23
C GLN A 178 11.86 4.01 4.04
N TRP A 179 12.87 3.17 3.94
CA TRP A 179 12.97 2.10 2.95
C TRP A 179 13.19 0.78 3.66
N TYR A 180 12.50 -0.26 3.22
CA TYR A 180 12.50 -1.56 3.87
C TYR A 180 12.87 -2.66 2.91
N LEU A 181 13.58 -3.67 3.42
CA LEU A 181 13.77 -4.97 2.78
C LEU A 181 13.34 -6.06 3.76
N SER A 182 12.42 -6.92 3.36
CA SER A 182 11.83 -7.97 4.21
C SER A 182 11.57 -9.23 3.40
N PRO A 183 11.70 -10.44 3.98
CA PRO A 183 11.05 -11.63 3.42
C PRO A 183 9.54 -11.48 3.53
N ASP A 184 8.82 -12.28 2.74
CA ASP A 184 7.36 -12.26 2.71
C ASP A 184 6.76 -13.60 2.28
N ILE A 185 5.44 -13.74 2.46
CA ILE A 185 4.69 -14.95 2.11
C ILE A 185 3.59 -14.60 1.12
N ASP A 186 3.54 -15.34 0.02
CA ASP A 186 2.41 -15.35 -0.90
C ASP A 186 1.36 -16.37 -0.46
N PHE A 187 0.30 -15.87 0.18
CA PHE A 187 -0.81 -16.71 0.62
C PHE A 187 -1.64 -17.27 -0.54
N THR A 188 -1.59 -16.64 -1.71
CA THR A 188 -2.34 -17.11 -2.89
C THR A 188 -1.78 -18.43 -3.42
N LYS A 189 -0.53 -18.76 -3.10
CA LYS A 189 0.11 -20.03 -3.48
C LYS A 189 -0.24 -21.20 -2.53
N ILE A 190 -1.00 -20.95 -1.46
CA ILE A 190 -1.54 -22.01 -0.59
C ILE A 190 -2.72 -22.69 -1.28
N LYS A 191 -2.59 -24.00 -1.55
CA LYS A 191 -3.61 -24.78 -2.26
C LYS A 191 -4.81 -25.08 -1.36
N THR A 192 -6.01 -24.74 -1.80
CA THR A 192 -7.27 -25.08 -1.12
C THR A 192 -8.42 -25.25 -2.11
N ASN A 193 -9.32 -26.19 -1.81
CA ASN A 193 -10.53 -26.42 -2.61
C ASN A 193 -11.74 -25.61 -2.10
N LYS A 194 -11.62 -24.97 -0.92
CA LYS A 194 -12.70 -24.21 -0.30
C LYS A 194 -12.67 -22.76 -0.79
N LYS A 195 -13.71 -22.34 -1.51
CA LYS A 195 -13.82 -20.97 -2.08
C LYS A 195 -13.67 -19.86 -1.04
N GLY A 196 -14.27 -20.03 0.14
CA GLY A 196 -14.16 -19.05 1.23
C GLY A 196 -12.73 -18.92 1.77
N ILE A 197 -12.01 -20.05 1.89
CA ILE A 197 -10.60 -20.02 2.32
C ILE A 197 -9.73 -19.39 1.25
N LYS A 198 -9.98 -19.70 -0.04
CA LYS A 198 -9.24 -19.07 -1.15
C LYS A 198 -9.40 -17.55 -1.14
N LEU A 199 -10.62 -17.06 -0.93
CA LEU A 199 -10.88 -15.63 -0.80
C LEU A 199 -10.19 -15.02 0.44
N ALA A 200 -10.27 -15.69 1.59
CA ALA A 200 -9.60 -15.22 2.81
C ALA A 200 -8.08 -15.11 2.63
N LEU A 201 -7.46 -16.09 1.96
CA LEU A 201 -6.03 -16.06 1.63
C LEU A 201 -5.68 -14.92 0.66
N GLN A 202 -6.54 -14.63 -0.32
CA GLN A 202 -6.35 -13.50 -1.23
C GLN A 202 -6.44 -12.15 -0.50
N ILE A 203 -7.41 -11.99 0.41
CA ILE A 203 -7.53 -10.78 1.24
C ILE A 203 -6.31 -10.65 2.16
N LEU A 204 -5.92 -11.74 2.82
CA LEU A 204 -4.75 -11.76 3.69
C LEU A 204 -3.47 -11.41 2.92
N ASN A 205 -3.37 -11.80 1.65
CA ASN A 205 -2.21 -11.48 0.82
C ASN A 205 -2.06 -9.99 0.49
N VAL A 206 -3.11 -9.18 0.64
CA VAL A 206 -3.01 -7.72 0.50
C VAL A 206 -2.35 -7.09 1.73
N ILE A 207 -2.36 -7.78 2.87
CA ILE A 207 -1.78 -7.31 4.12
C ILE A 207 -0.39 -7.91 4.27
N LYS A 208 0.63 -7.06 4.48
CA LYS A 208 1.98 -7.53 4.79
C LYS A 208 1.97 -8.15 6.19
N LEU A 209 2.42 -9.40 6.30
CA LEU A 209 2.59 -10.02 7.59
C LEU A 209 3.81 -9.44 8.34
N PRO A 210 3.72 -9.34 9.68
CA PRO A 210 4.86 -9.03 10.52
C PRO A 210 6.03 -9.98 10.26
N MET A 211 7.17 -9.44 9.81
CA MET A 211 8.38 -10.22 9.50
C MET A 211 9.64 -9.40 9.80
N PRO A 212 10.82 -10.05 9.90
CA PRO A 212 12.06 -9.33 10.08
C PRO A 212 12.31 -8.36 8.91
N ALA A 213 12.66 -7.11 9.19
CA ALA A 213 12.91 -6.12 8.15
C ALA A 213 14.19 -5.35 8.42
N LEU A 214 14.94 -5.09 7.36
CA LEU A 214 16.02 -4.11 7.36
C LEU A 214 15.44 -2.76 6.90
N GLU A 215 15.47 -1.77 7.77
CA GLU A 215 15.09 -0.40 7.48
C GLU A 215 16.33 0.44 7.15
N TYR A 216 16.21 1.30 6.14
CA TYR A 216 17.07 2.46 5.96
C TYR A 216 16.22 3.73 6.08
N GLY A 217 16.50 4.54 7.09
CA GLY A 217 15.75 5.75 7.41
C GLY A 217 16.63 6.77 8.12
N ASN A 218 16.45 8.04 7.79
CA ASN A 218 17.21 9.15 8.38
C ASN A 218 18.75 8.93 8.39
N GLY A 219 19.29 8.33 7.32
CA GLY A 219 20.73 8.07 7.17
C GLY A 219 21.25 6.91 8.02
N LYS A 220 20.39 6.09 8.62
CA LYS A 220 20.76 4.95 9.47
C LYS A 220 20.09 3.67 9.00
N PHE A 221 20.81 2.56 9.17
CA PHE A 221 20.24 1.23 9.03
C PHE A 221 19.76 0.74 10.39
N SER A 222 18.56 0.17 10.43
CA SER A 222 17.96 -0.43 11.62
C SER A 222 17.44 -1.81 11.27
N PHE A 223 17.71 -2.81 12.13
CA PHE A 223 17.14 -4.14 11.97
C PHE A 223 15.97 -4.31 12.92
N HIS A 224 14.84 -4.76 12.37
CA HIS A 224 13.64 -5.09 13.12
C HIS A 224 13.45 -6.60 13.08
N ALA A 225 13.39 -7.25 14.25
CA ALA A 225 13.10 -8.68 14.31
C ALA A 225 11.67 -9.01 13.83
N LEU A 226 10.74 -8.07 14.05
CA LEU A 226 9.36 -8.14 13.59
C LEU A 226 8.88 -6.74 13.24
N TYR A 227 8.53 -6.53 11.98
CA TYR A 227 8.08 -5.25 11.45
C TYR A 227 6.77 -5.43 10.68
N LEU A 228 5.83 -4.52 10.89
CA LEU A 228 4.58 -4.42 10.16
C LEU A 228 4.79 -3.59 8.91
#